data_AF-A0A6V8SGM1-F1
#
_entry.id   AF-A0A6V8SGM1-F1
#
_cell.length_a   1.000
_cell.length_b   1.000
_cell.length_c   1.000
_cell.angle_alpha   90.00
_cell.angle_beta   90.00
_cell.angle_gamma   90.00
#
_symmetry.space_group_name_H-M   'P 1'
#
loop_
_entity.id
_entity.type
_entity.pdbx_description
1 polymer ?
#
loop_
_entity_poly.entity_id
_entity_poly.type
_entity_poly.pdbx_seq_one_letter_code
_entity_poly.pdbx_strand_id
1 'polypeptide(L)'
;MSSKISKSERTLEGIELANSIEDSAVKLKCLTLLYALFDKFGDQISKKRFKEVFSVTEIGKMIRDDGKSEGKTEILIKLLSKKFKDLPQEYEEKIKKLSSEKIELIATDIFDLEKVEDLEKYF
;
A
#
# COMPACT_ATOMS: atom_id res chain seq x y z
N MET A 1 -33.14 6.65 -17.13
CA MET A 1 -33.51 5.24 -16.89
C MET A 1 -33.48 4.98 -15.40
N SER A 2 -34.62 4.75 -14.76
CA SER A 2 -34.71 4.34 -13.35
C SER A 2 -34.48 2.84 -13.26
N SER A 3 -33.30 2.41 -12.81
CA SER A 3 -33.07 1.01 -12.51
C SER A 3 -33.85 0.58 -11.27
N LYS A 4 -34.43 -0.63 -11.28
CA LYS A 4 -35.11 -1.23 -10.11
C LYS A 4 -34.19 -1.48 -8.90
N ILE A 5 -32.88 -1.48 -9.11
CA ILE A 5 -31.86 -1.81 -8.12
C ILE A 5 -31.01 -0.55 -7.89
N SER A 6 -30.68 -0.28 -6.62
CA SER A 6 -29.85 0.87 -6.25
C SER A 6 -28.41 0.70 -6.76
N LYS A 7 -27.67 1.82 -6.91
CA LYS A 7 -26.25 1.77 -7.28
C LYS A 7 -25.43 0.98 -6.25
N SER A 8 -25.78 1.11 -4.96
CA SER A 8 -25.11 0.42 -3.86
C SER A 8 -25.37 -1.08 -3.85
N GLU A 9 -26.57 -1.55 -4.20
CA GLU A 9 -26.84 -2.99 -4.35
C GLU A 9 -26.06 -3.60 -5.51
N ARG A 10 -26.07 -2.96 -6.68
CA ARG A 10 -25.27 -3.42 -7.84
C ARG A 10 -23.77 -3.48 -7.54
N THR A 11 -23.32 -2.56 -6.69
CA THR A 11 -21.94 -2.52 -6.20
C THR A 11 -21.62 -3.76 -5.38
N LEU A 12 -22.48 -4.11 -4.43
CA LEU A 12 -22.30 -5.28 -3.57
C LEU A 12 -22.38 -6.59 -4.36
N GLU A 13 -23.34 -6.72 -5.26
CA GLU A 13 -23.43 -7.89 -6.16
C GLU A 13 -22.16 -8.06 -7.00
N GLY A 14 -21.59 -6.97 -7.51
CA GLY A 14 -20.33 -7.02 -8.26
C GLY A 14 -19.14 -7.53 -7.43
N ILE A 15 -19.09 -7.17 -6.14
CA ILE A 15 -18.06 -7.66 -5.22
C ILE A 15 -18.23 -9.15 -4.96
N GLU A 16 -19.46 -9.59 -4.67
CA GLU A 16 -19.77 -10.99 -4.40
C GLU A 16 -19.48 -11.88 -5.60
N LEU A 17 -19.86 -11.44 -6.80
CA LEU A 17 -19.55 -12.12 -8.06
C LEU A 17 -18.05 -12.19 -8.34
N ALA A 18 -17.29 -11.13 -8.09
CA ALA A 18 -15.84 -11.18 -8.23
C ALA A 18 -15.21 -12.14 -7.20
N ASN A 19 -15.78 -12.20 -5.99
CA ASN A 19 -15.29 -13.06 -4.93
C ASN A 19 -15.59 -14.57 -5.17
N SER A 20 -16.60 -14.90 -5.98
CA SER A 20 -16.93 -16.29 -6.34
C SER A 20 -16.11 -16.85 -7.51
N ILE A 21 -15.22 -16.06 -8.12
CA ILE A 21 -14.31 -16.52 -9.19
C ILE A 21 -13.29 -17.51 -8.61
N GLU A 22 -13.21 -18.70 -9.20
CA GLU A 22 -12.29 -19.78 -8.77
C GLU A 22 -10.82 -19.48 -9.08
N ASP A 23 -10.55 -18.90 -10.27
CA ASP A 23 -9.20 -18.51 -10.66
C ASP A 23 -8.74 -17.30 -9.84
N SER A 24 -7.72 -17.52 -9.01
CA SER A 24 -7.22 -16.52 -8.07
C SER A 24 -6.67 -15.27 -8.76
N ALA A 25 -6.04 -15.39 -9.94
CA ALA A 25 -5.45 -14.27 -10.65
C ALA A 25 -6.52 -13.41 -11.35
N VAL A 26 -7.54 -14.04 -11.92
CA VAL A 26 -8.70 -13.36 -12.52
C VAL A 26 -9.55 -12.70 -11.43
N LYS A 27 -9.82 -13.41 -10.34
CA LYS A 27 -10.48 -12.89 -9.15
C LYS A 27 -9.80 -11.62 -8.64
N LEU A 28 -8.47 -11.67 -8.53
CA LEU A 28 -7.64 -10.55 -8.10
C LEU A 28 -7.82 -9.33 -9.01
N LYS A 29 -7.65 -9.50 -10.32
CA LYS A 29 -7.79 -8.42 -11.30
C LYS A 29 -9.18 -7.80 -11.28
N CYS A 30 -10.23 -8.63 -11.17
CA CYS A 30 -11.62 -8.16 -11.09
C CYS A 30 -11.86 -7.35 -9.81
N LEU A 31 -11.39 -7.82 -8.65
CA LEU A 31 -11.51 -7.08 -7.39
C LEU A 31 -10.75 -5.74 -7.43
N THR A 32 -9.55 -5.70 -8.03
CA THR A 32 -8.77 -4.47 -8.20
C THR A 32 -9.47 -3.46 -9.12
N LEU A 33 -10.01 -3.91 -10.25
CA LEU A 33 -10.78 -3.07 -11.17
C LEU A 33 -12.02 -2.50 -10.48
N LEU A 34 -12.75 -3.34 -9.74
CA LEU A 34 -13.91 -2.91 -8.97
C LEU A 34 -13.52 -1.88 -7.91
N TYR A 35 -12.43 -2.10 -7.16
CA TYR A 35 -11.92 -1.12 -6.21
C TYR A 35 -11.62 0.23 -6.88
N ALA A 36 -10.89 0.24 -7.98
CA ALA A 36 -10.53 1.46 -8.70
C ALA A 36 -11.79 2.22 -9.19
N LEU A 37 -12.80 1.48 -9.67
CA LEU A 37 -14.08 2.07 -10.07
C LEU A 37 -14.85 2.64 -8.88
N PHE A 38 -14.90 1.94 -7.74
CA PHE A 38 -15.60 2.43 -6.55
C PHE A 38 -14.89 3.60 -5.88
N ASP A 39 -13.57 3.61 -5.85
CA ASP A 39 -12.82 4.74 -5.31
C ASP A 39 -13.08 6.00 -6.15
N LYS A 40 -13.19 5.86 -7.48
CA LYS A 40 -13.44 6.99 -8.38
C LYS A 40 -14.91 7.42 -8.46
N PHE A 41 -15.86 6.48 -8.43
CA PHE A 41 -17.27 6.74 -8.77
C PHE A 41 -18.27 6.35 -7.67
N GLY A 42 -17.84 5.66 -6.61
CA GLY A 42 -18.71 5.23 -5.51
C GLY A 42 -19.10 6.36 -4.56
N ASP A 43 -20.29 6.25 -3.96
CA ASP A 43 -20.67 7.10 -2.83
C ASP A 43 -19.92 6.72 -1.54
N GLN A 44 -19.94 7.59 -0.53
CA GLN A 44 -19.23 7.41 0.74
C GLN A 44 -19.59 6.09 1.46
N ILE A 45 -20.87 5.68 1.41
CA ILE A 45 -21.37 4.49 2.10
C ILE A 45 -20.84 3.24 1.40
N SER A 46 -20.97 3.20 0.08
CA SER A 46 -20.48 2.11 -0.77
C SER A 46 -18.96 1.95 -0.68
N LYS A 47 -18.21 3.06 -0.66
CA LYS A 47 -16.75 3.07 -0.46
C LYS A 47 -16.35 2.47 0.88
N LYS A 48 -17.05 2.83 1.96
CA LYS A 48 -16.76 2.32 3.31
C LYS A 48 -16.98 0.81 3.37
N ARG A 49 -18.14 0.33 2.91
CA ARG A 49 -18.45 -1.11 2.87
C ARG A 49 -17.48 -1.90 2.00
N PHE A 50 -17.14 -1.39 0.81
CA PHE A 50 -16.15 -2.04 -0.05
C PHE A 50 -14.81 -2.13 0.66
N LYS A 51 -14.33 -1.05 1.29
CA LYS A 51 -13.06 -1.07 2.03
C LYS A 51 -13.09 -2.10 3.17
N GLU A 52 -14.19 -2.24 3.90
CA GLU A 52 -14.32 -3.26 4.96
C GLU A 52 -14.18 -4.68 4.40
N VAL A 53 -14.91 -5.00 3.33
CA VAL A 53 -14.84 -6.33 2.68
C VAL A 53 -13.46 -6.55 2.05
N PHE A 54 -12.91 -5.55 1.37
CA PHE A 54 -11.62 -5.63 0.72
C PHE A 54 -10.47 -5.76 1.72
N SER A 55 -10.50 -5.04 2.84
CA SER A 55 -9.42 -5.05 3.85
C SER A 55 -9.20 -6.42 4.49
N VAL A 56 -10.23 -7.26 4.58
CA VAL A 56 -10.11 -8.62 5.14
C VAL A 56 -9.63 -9.64 4.11
N THR A 57 -9.61 -9.29 2.82
CA THR A 57 -9.04 -10.15 1.76
C THR A 57 -7.52 -10.16 1.82
N GLU A 58 -6.91 -11.20 1.26
CA GLU A 58 -5.45 -11.31 1.14
C GLU A 58 -4.85 -10.14 0.35
N ILE A 59 -5.51 -9.71 -0.73
CA ILE A 59 -5.06 -8.54 -1.50
C ILE A 59 -5.17 -7.23 -0.71
N GLY A 60 -6.24 -7.04 0.06
CA GLY A 60 -6.38 -5.85 0.89
C GLY A 60 -5.27 -5.75 1.94
N LYS A 61 -4.85 -6.89 2.51
CA LYS A 61 -3.68 -6.98 3.38
C LYS A 61 -2.39 -6.66 2.63
N MET A 62 -2.16 -7.29 1.47
CA MET A 62 -0.98 -7.04 0.64
C MET A 62 -0.83 -5.56 0.27
N ILE A 63 -1.87 -4.93 -0.29
CA ILE A 63 -1.83 -3.50 -0.67
C ILE A 63 -1.58 -2.60 0.54
N ARG A 64 -2.18 -2.92 1.69
CA ARG A 64 -1.97 -2.18 2.92
C ARG A 64 -0.53 -2.32 3.43
N ASP A 65 0.02 -3.52 3.37
CA ASP A 65 1.38 -3.80 3.84
C ASP A 65 2.42 -3.19 2.89
N ASP A 66 2.20 -3.25 1.58
CA ASP A 66 3.02 -2.55 0.56
C ASP A 66 2.99 -1.04 0.80
N GLY A 67 1.81 -0.44 0.95
CA GLY A 67 1.69 1.00 1.23
C GLY A 67 2.32 1.41 2.57
N LYS A 68 2.27 0.54 3.58
CA LYS A 68 2.97 0.76 4.86
C LYS A 68 4.48 0.69 4.68
N SER A 69 4.97 -0.25 3.88
CA SER A 69 6.40 -0.42 3.57
C SER A 69 6.96 0.76 2.78
N GLU A 70 6.26 1.19 1.74
CA GLU A 70 6.61 2.37 0.94
C GLU A 70 6.64 3.64 1.80
N GLY A 71 5.62 3.84 2.64
CA GLY A 71 5.56 4.99 3.55
C GLY A 71 6.71 5.03 4.56
N LYS A 72 7.10 3.88 5.13
CA LYS A 72 8.28 3.78 6.01
C LYS A 72 9.58 4.09 5.28
N THR A 73 9.72 3.61 4.05
CA THR A 73 10.91 3.84 3.22
C THR A 73 11.02 5.32 2.87
N GLU A 74 9.92 5.94 2.42
CA GLU A 74 9.89 7.35 2.04
C GLU A 74 10.19 8.27 3.23
N ILE A 75 9.60 8.00 4.40
CA ILE A 75 9.86 8.81 5.60
C ILE A 75 11.31 8.63 6.07
N LEU A 76 11.85 7.42 6.01
CA LEU A 76 13.24 7.17 6.38
C LEU A 76 14.20 7.96 5.49
N ILE A 77 14.02 7.91 4.17
CA ILE A 77 14.84 8.68 3.22
C ILE A 77 14.77 10.17 3.56
N LYS A 78 13.56 10.73 3.75
CA LYS A 78 13.39 12.15 4.13
C LYS A 78 14.11 12.51 5.43
N LEU A 79 14.08 11.64 6.43
CA LEU A 79 14.76 11.87 7.71
C LEU A 79 16.29 11.82 7.56
N LEU A 80 16.81 10.85 6.80
CA LEU A 80 18.23 10.73 6.52
C LEU A 80 18.75 11.91 5.68
N SER A 81 18.03 12.32 4.63
CA SER A 81 18.37 13.52 3.84
C SER A 81 18.36 14.79 4.71
N LYS A 82 17.41 14.90 5.65
CA LYS A 82 17.38 16.03 6.60
C LYS A 82 18.56 15.99 7.58
N LYS A 83 18.97 14.81 8.06
CA LYS A 83 20.06 14.63 9.02
C LYS A 83 21.42 14.91 8.39
N PHE A 84 21.67 14.37 7.20
CA PHE A 84 22.97 14.48 6.52
C PHE A 84 23.08 15.66 5.56
N LYS A 85 22.01 16.45 5.41
CA LYS A 85 21.88 17.63 4.51
C LYS A 85 21.94 17.33 3.01
N ASP A 86 22.31 16.12 2.61
CA ASP A 86 22.02 15.51 1.32
C ASP A 86 22.30 14.01 1.43
N LEU A 87 21.35 13.17 1.04
CA LEU A 87 21.54 11.73 0.95
C LEU A 87 21.91 11.41 -0.51
N PRO A 88 23.09 10.83 -0.80
CA PRO A 88 23.44 10.50 -2.17
C PRO A 88 22.45 9.51 -2.77
N GLN A 89 22.14 9.68 -4.06
CA GLN A 89 21.15 8.85 -4.76
C GLN A 89 21.44 7.34 -4.65
N GLU A 90 22.72 6.95 -4.62
CA GLU A 90 23.12 5.55 -4.42
C GLU A 90 22.53 4.97 -3.12
N TYR A 91 22.58 5.72 -2.02
CA TYR A 91 22.04 5.27 -0.73
C TYR A 91 20.50 5.23 -0.77
N GLU A 92 19.86 6.20 -1.41
CA GLU A 92 18.40 6.15 -1.61
C GLU A 92 17.96 4.90 -2.36
N GLU A 93 18.67 4.53 -3.43
CA GLU A 93 18.37 3.35 -4.22
C GLU A 93 18.64 2.05 -3.47
N LYS A 94 19.69 1.99 -2.64
CA LYS A 94 19.94 0.86 -1.74
C LYS A 94 18.81 0.73 -0.71
N ILE A 95 18.40 1.83 -0.07
CA ILE A 95 17.31 1.87 0.93
C ILE A 95 15.99 1.40 0.31
N LYS A 96 15.63 1.85 -0.89
CA LYS A 96 14.40 1.43 -1.59
C LYS A 96 14.32 -0.08 -1.87
N LYS A 97 15.43 -0.80 -1.81
CA LYS A 97 15.51 -2.25 -2.04
C LYS A 97 15.57 -3.06 -0.75
N LEU A 98 15.61 -2.42 0.42
CA LEU A 98 15.70 -3.10 1.71
C LEU A 98 14.37 -3.71 2.12
N SER A 99 14.44 -4.76 2.95
CA SER A 99 13.26 -5.32 3.63
C SER A 99 12.72 -4.33 4.66
N SER A 100 11.42 -4.42 5.00
CA SER A 100 10.82 -3.59 6.05
C SER A 100 11.54 -3.72 7.40
N GLU A 101 12.15 -4.86 7.71
CA GLU A 101 12.91 -5.07 8.95
C GLU A 101 14.18 -4.23 8.98
N LYS A 102 14.94 -4.22 7.88
CA LYS A 102 16.15 -3.38 7.77
C LYS A 102 15.80 -1.89 7.79
N ILE A 103 14.71 -1.49 7.15
CA ILE A 103 14.19 -0.11 7.23
C ILE A 103 13.90 0.29 8.67
N GLU A 104 13.24 -0.58 9.45
CA GLU A 104 12.95 -0.32 10.86
C GLU A 104 14.23 -0.23 11.70
N LEU A 105 15.20 -1.10 11.49
CA LEU A 105 16.49 -1.07 12.18
C LEU A 105 17.22 0.26 11.94
N ILE A 106 17.32 0.71 10.69
CA ILE A 106 17.94 2.02 10.38
C ILE A 106 17.16 3.15 11.06
N ALA A 107 15.82 3.08 11.07
CA ALA A 107 15.00 4.09 11.72
C ALA A 107 15.19 4.14 13.25
N THR A 108 15.41 3.00 13.90
CA THR A 108 15.72 2.94 15.35
C THR A 108 17.10 3.52 15.65
N ASP A 109 18.09 3.17 14.85
CA ASP A 109 19.49 3.60 15.03
C ASP A 109 19.76 5.01 14.46
N ILE A 110 18.76 5.70 13.89
CA ILE A 110 18.97 6.94 13.11
C ILE A 110 19.66 8.05 13.89
N PHE A 111 19.46 8.09 15.21
CA PHE A 111 20.09 9.08 16.08
C PHE A 111 21.57 8.77 16.32
N ASP A 112 21.96 7.49 16.26
CA ASP A 112 23.32 7.00 16.48
C ASP A 112 24.19 7.06 15.20
N LEU A 113 23.59 7.29 14.03
CA LEU A 113 24.35 7.50 12.79
C LEU A 113 25.00 8.90 12.83
N GLU A 114 26.31 9.00 12.65
CA GLU A 114 27.03 10.28 12.63
C GLU A 114 27.24 10.79 11.21
N LYS A 115 27.48 9.87 10.26
CA LYS A 115 27.77 10.16 8.85
C LYS A 115 27.01 9.22 7.92
N VAL A 116 26.90 9.58 6.64
CA VAL A 116 26.15 8.80 5.64
C VAL A 116 26.71 7.39 5.49
N GLU A 117 28.03 7.24 5.60
CA GLU A 117 28.74 5.96 5.47
C GLU A 117 28.35 4.97 6.58
N ASP A 118 27.79 5.43 7.71
CA ASP A 118 27.32 4.54 8.76
C ASP A 118 26.10 3.72 8.31
N LEU A 119 25.47 4.07 7.18
CA LEU A 119 24.42 3.28 6.55
C LEU A 119 24.94 1.99 5.90
N GLU A 120 26.23 1.90 5.58
CA GLU A 120 26.83 0.73 4.94
C GLU A 120 26.71 -0.55 5.79
N LYS A 121 26.53 -0.43 7.12
CA LYS A 121 26.31 -1.60 7.99
C LYS A 121 24.97 -2.31 7.76
N TYR A 122 24.04 -1.72 7.00
CA TYR A 122 22.70 -2.26 6.78
C TYR A 122 22.45 -2.83 5.39
N PHE A 123 23.31 -2.53 4.42
CA PHE A 123 23.14 -3.01 3.05
C PHE A 123 23.66 -4.45 2.93
#